data_AF-X1GD99-F1
#
_entry.id   AF-X1GD99-F1
#
_cell.length_a   1.000
_cell.length_b   1.000
_cell.length_c   1.000
_cell.angle_alpha   90.00
_cell.angle_beta   90.00
_cell.angle_gamma   90.00
#
_symmetry.space_group_name_H-M   'P 1'
#
loop_
_entity.id
_entity.type
_entity.pdbx_description
1 polymer ?
#
loop_
_entity_poly.entity_id
_entity_poly.type
_entity_poly.pdbx_seq_one_letter_code
_entity_poly.pdbx_strand_id
1 'polypeptide(L)'
;MATFDVDEIKSQAKRNFTEAWMSTAKLLPTGTKVSLQGKGKPHILHELIQRSREILLNLGFDEVENLTILPDSDVSKQYGPEARVILDRVFYLAELPRPEIGLSAQRITQVKKIAAKADIGELTSIFRRYKKGEIEYMTIFLRQ
;
A
#
# COMPACT_ATOMS: atom_id res chain seq x y z
N MET A 1 19.99 25.58 24.20
CA MET A 1 18.89 25.10 25.08
C MET A 1 18.93 25.99 26.32
N ALA A 2 17.80 26.53 26.76
CA ALA A 2 17.76 27.29 28.00
C ALA A 2 18.06 26.33 29.16
N THR A 3 19.12 26.60 29.91
CA THR A 3 19.47 25.87 31.13
C THR A 3 18.70 26.49 32.30
N PHE A 4 17.84 25.71 32.92
CA PHE A 4 17.05 26.12 34.08
C PHE A 4 17.72 25.65 35.37
N ASP A 5 17.70 26.48 36.41
CA ASP A 5 18.07 26.04 37.75
C ASP A 5 16.90 25.27 38.38
N VAL A 6 17.00 23.94 38.34
CA VAL A 6 15.92 23.04 38.75
C VAL A 6 15.78 22.99 40.28
N ASP A 7 16.87 23.18 41.01
CA ASP A 7 16.87 23.05 42.47
C ASP A 7 16.25 24.28 43.13
N GLU A 8 16.49 25.47 42.58
CA GLU A 8 15.84 26.69 43.03
C GLU A 8 14.33 26.66 42.79
N ILE A 9 13.88 26.23 41.60
CA ILE A 9 12.46 26.12 41.25
C ILE A 9 11.74 25.12 42.15
N LYS A 10 12.36 23.97 42.44
CA LYS A 10 11.80 22.97 43.38
C LYS A 10 11.68 23.51 44.80
N SER A 11 12.66 24.29 45.25
CA SER A 11 12.65 24.95 46.57
C SER A 11 11.48 25.94 46.69
N GLN A 12 11.27 26.77 45.66
CA GLN A 12 10.19 27.76 45.64
C GLN A 12 8.81 27.09 45.51
N ALA A 13 8.69 26.03 44.70
CA ALA A 13 7.44 25.28 44.54
C ALA A 13 7.00 24.56 45.84
N LYS A 14 7.95 24.11 46.68
CA LYS A 14 7.65 23.53 48.01
C LYS A 14 7.10 24.57 49.00
N ARG A 15 7.43 25.84 48.82
CA ARG A 15 6.96 26.94 49.68
C ARG A 15 5.61 27.47 49.21
N ASN A 16 5.48 27.76 47.92
CA ASN A 16 4.22 28.20 47.31
C ASN A 16 4.18 27.76 45.84
N PHE A 17 3.43 26.69 45.57
CA PHE A 17 3.35 26.09 44.24
C PHE A 17 2.82 27.06 43.18
N THR A 18 1.71 27.75 43.49
CA THR A 18 1.00 28.59 42.52
C THR A 18 1.83 29.81 42.12
N GLU A 19 2.53 30.39 43.08
CA GLU A 19 3.41 31.54 42.86
C GLU A 19 4.67 31.15 42.07
N ALA A 20 5.27 30.00 42.40
CA ALA A 20 6.40 29.45 41.64
C ALA A 20 6.00 29.09 40.19
N TRP A 21 4.80 28.56 39.97
CA TRP A 21 4.28 28.25 38.62
C TRP A 21 4.09 29.51 37.76
N MET A 22 3.54 30.57 38.35
CA MET A 22 3.36 31.87 37.67
C MET A 22 4.69 32.58 37.39
N SER A 23 5.65 32.51 38.33
CA SER A 23 6.94 33.20 38.19
C SER A 23 7.84 32.54 37.15
N THR A 24 7.84 31.21 37.09
CA THR A 24 8.66 30.42 36.15
C THR A 24 8.21 30.55 34.70
N ALA A 25 6.97 30.99 34.42
CA ALA A 25 6.52 31.31 33.07
C ALA A 25 7.39 32.39 32.39
N LYS A 26 8.02 33.28 33.17
CA LYS A 26 8.95 34.32 32.68
C LYS A 26 10.27 33.76 32.17
N LEU A 27 10.61 32.52 32.55
CA LEU A 27 11.83 31.84 32.12
C LEU A 27 11.69 31.23 30.73
N LEU A 28 10.46 31.14 30.21
CA LEU A 28 10.23 30.68 28.84
C LEU A 28 10.77 31.72 27.86
N PRO A 29 11.56 31.31 26.85
CA PRO A 29 12.08 32.24 25.85
C PRO A 29 10.95 32.91 25.08
N THR A 30 10.84 34.23 25.23
CA THR A 30 9.90 35.09 24.51
C THR A 30 10.44 35.41 23.11
N GLY A 31 9.58 35.35 22.09
CA GLY A 31 9.98 35.64 20.70
C GLY A 31 10.52 34.43 19.92
N THR A 32 10.30 33.22 20.44
CA THR A 32 10.66 31.97 19.74
C THR A 32 9.83 31.84 18.46
N LYS A 33 10.47 31.95 17.29
CA LYS A 33 9.83 31.64 16.00
C LYS A 33 9.72 30.12 15.87
N VAL A 34 8.54 29.57 16.14
CA VAL A 34 8.22 28.17 15.79
C VAL A 34 8.15 28.08 14.27
N SER A 35 9.25 27.70 13.63
CA SER A 35 9.27 27.36 12.22
C SER A 35 8.78 25.92 12.09
N LEU A 36 7.50 25.75 11.76
CA LEU A 36 7.02 24.48 11.21
C LEU A 36 7.62 24.34 9.82
N GLN A 37 8.81 23.73 9.72
CA GLN A 37 9.48 23.55 8.44
C GLN A 37 8.69 22.56 7.56
N GLY A 38 8.44 22.99 6.33
CA GLY A 38 8.05 22.15 5.20
C GLY A 38 6.59 21.75 5.14
N LYS A 39 5.72 22.59 4.54
CA LYS A 39 4.51 22.05 3.92
C LYS A 39 4.92 21.21 2.71
N GLY A 40 4.34 20.02 2.57
CA GLY A 40 4.52 19.21 1.36
C GLY A 40 4.12 20.00 0.12
N LYS A 41 4.85 19.81 -0.99
CA LYS A 41 4.49 20.39 -2.28
C LYS A 41 3.63 19.38 -3.05
N PRO A 42 2.48 19.79 -3.59
CA PRO A 42 1.70 18.89 -4.45
C PRO A 42 2.47 18.61 -5.74
N HIS A 43 2.25 17.43 -6.31
CA HIS A 43 2.72 17.14 -7.66
C HIS A 43 1.81 17.85 -8.66
N ILE A 44 2.40 18.50 -9.66
CA ILE A 44 1.69 19.34 -10.64
C ILE A 44 0.55 18.57 -11.33
N LEU A 45 0.79 17.31 -11.71
CA LEU A 45 -0.24 16.46 -12.32
C LEU A 45 -1.43 16.21 -11.39
N HIS A 46 -1.19 15.97 -10.10
CA HIS A 46 -2.27 15.71 -9.15
C HIS A 46 -3.05 16.99 -8.83
N GLU A 47 -2.37 18.14 -8.79
CA GLU A 47 -3.03 19.43 -8.66
C GLU A 47 -3.94 19.73 -9.87
N LEU A 48 -3.48 19.40 -11.09
CA LEU A 48 -4.29 19.53 -12.30
C LEU A 48 -5.53 18.64 -12.24
N ILE A 49 -5.37 17.34 -11.90
CA ILE A 49 -6.49 16.39 -11.78
C ILE A 49 -7.53 16.90 -10.77
N GLN A 50 -7.07 17.37 -9.61
CA GLN A 50 -7.95 17.89 -8.56
C GLN A 50 -8.75 19.11 -9.04
N ARG A 51 -8.10 20.06 -9.71
CA ARG A 51 -8.78 21.25 -10.26
C ARG A 51 -9.78 20.88 -11.36
N SER A 52 -9.43 19.97 -12.25
CA SER A 52 -10.34 19.48 -13.29
C SER A 52 -11.59 18.84 -12.68
N ARG A 53 -11.44 18.06 -11.60
CA ARG A 53 -12.56 17.47 -10.86
C ARG A 53 -13.48 18.54 -10.27
N GLU A 54 -12.92 19.52 -9.58
CA GLU A 54 -13.69 20.63 -8.99
C GLU A 54 -14.49 21.41 -10.04
N ILE A 55 -13.89 21.66 -11.22
CA ILE A 55 -14.58 22.34 -12.33
C ILE A 55 -15.79 21.53 -12.81
N LEU A 56 -15.63 20.23 -13.06
CA LEU A 56 -16.72 19.37 -13.54
C LEU A 56 -17.87 19.27 -12.52
N LEU A 57 -17.55 19.13 -11.23
CA LEU A 57 -18.54 19.11 -10.15
C LEU A 57 -19.30 20.44 -10.08
N ASN A 58 -18.60 21.57 -10.19
CA ASN A 58 -19.24 22.90 -10.17
C ASN A 58 -20.13 23.16 -11.39
N LEU A 59 -19.90 22.45 -12.51
CA LEU A 59 -20.79 22.46 -13.68
C LEU A 59 -22.01 21.53 -13.53
N GLY A 60 -22.09 20.77 -12.43
CA GLY A 60 -23.21 19.87 -12.14
C GLY A 60 -23.07 18.46 -12.73
N PHE A 61 -21.86 18.06 -13.12
CA PHE A 61 -21.60 16.66 -13.52
C PHE A 61 -21.46 15.77 -12.28
N ASP A 62 -22.05 14.58 -12.35
CA ASP A 62 -21.86 13.54 -11.33
C ASP A 62 -20.54 12.79 -11.58
N GLU A 63 -19.70 12.72 -10.56
CA GLU A 63 -18.46 11.95 -10.63
C GLU A 63 -18.75 10.45 -10.56
N VAL A 64 -18.12 9.69 -11.47
CA VAL A 64 -18.25 8.23 -11.55
C VAL A 64 -16.90 7.57 -11.79
N GLU A 65 -16.70 6.40 -11.19
CA GLU A 65 -15.52 5.56 -11.41
C GLU A 65 -15.84 4.47 -12.44
N ASN A 66 -15.20 4.54 -13.60
CA ASN A 66 -15.35 3.55 -14.65
C ASN A 66 -14.35 2.39 -14.49
N LEU A 67 -14.68 1.24 -15.07
CA LEU A 67 -13.77 0.11 -15.14
C LEU A 67 -12.53 0.47 -15.98
N THR A 68 -11.34 0.17 -15.45
CA THR A 68 -10.06 0.40 -16.13
C THR A 68 -9.59 -0.80 -16.95
N ILE A 69 -10.04 -2.00 -16.59
CA ILE A 69 -9.77 -3.25 -17.31
C ILE A 69 -11.07 -3.68 -17.98
N LEU A 70 -11.04 -3.76 -19.30
CA LEU A 70 -12.21 -4.02 -20.13
C LEU A 70 -11.92 -5.16 -21.12
N PRO A 71 -12.93 -5.96 -21.49
CA PRO A 71 -12.77 -6.95 -22.54
C PRO A 71 -12.64 -6.26 -23.91
N ASP A 72 -11.85 -6.85 -24.80
CA ASP A 72 -11.69 -6.40 -26.19
C ASP A 72 -13.01 -6.37 -26.98
N SER A 73 -13.98 -7.21 -26.57
CA SER A 73 -15.32 -7.23 -27.13
C SER A 73 -16.06 -5.90 -26.99
N ASP A 74 -15.79 -5.12 -25.94
CA ASP A 74 -16.46 -3.83 -25.75
C ASP A 74 -15.91 -2.76 -26.69
N VAL A 75 -14.61 -2.79 -26.97
CA VAL A 75 -13.99 -1.97 -28.03
C VAL A 75 -14.61 -2.33 -29.39
N SER A 76 -14.79 -3.61 -29.65
CA SER A 76 -15.42 -4.10 -30.89
C SER A 76 -16.88 -3.64 -31.02
N LYS A 77 -17.65 -3.63 -29.94
CA LYS A 77 -19.04 -3.12 -29.93
C LYS A 77 -19.10 -1.60 -30.16
N GLN A 78 -18.16 -0.84 -29.60
CA GLN A 78 -18.16 0.62 -29.70
C GLN A 78 -17.67 1.12 -31.07
N TYR A 79 -16.65 0.47 -31.64
CA TYR A 79 -15.95 0.96 -32.85
C TYR A 79 -16.16 0.10 -34.09
N GLY A 80 -16.81 -1.07 -33.97
CA GLY A 80 -17.13 -1.94 -35.10
C GLY A 80 -15.89 -2.34 -35.91
N PRO A 81 -15.85 -2.10 -37.24
CA PRO A 81 -14.72 -2.46 -38.09
C PRO A 81 -13.39 -1.79 -37.69
N GLU A 82 -13.44 -0.57 -37.13
CA GLU A 82 -12.24 0.20 -36.76
C GLU A 82 -11.54 -0.33 -35.51
N ALA A 83 -12.24 -1.16 -34.72
CA ALA A 83 -11.72 -1.71 -33.47
C ALA A 83 -10.39 -2.44 -33.65
N ARG A 84 -10.14 -3.07 -34.81
CA ARG A 84 -8.90 -3.80 -35.09
C ARG A 84 -7.65 -2.91 -35.02
N VAL A 85 -7.77 -1.66 -35.47
CA VAL A 85 -6.65 -0.70 -35.43
C VAL A 85 -6.42 -0.18 -34.02
N ILE A 86 -7.50 -0.06 -33.22
CA ILE A 86 -7.44 0.38 -31.83
C ILE A 86 -6.80 -0.72 -30.96
N LEU A 87 -7.24 -1.97 -31.13
CA LEU A 87 -6.74 -3.12 -30.38
C LEU A 87 -5.24 -3.42 -30.62
N ASP A 88 -4.65 -2.89 -31.69
CA ASP A 88 -3.20 -2.97 -31.93
C ASP A 88 -2.38 -2.09 -30.96
N ARG A 89 -3.01 -1.07 -30.35
CA ARG A 89 -2.35 -0.08 -29.49
C ARG A 89 -2.62 -0.27 -28.00
N VAL A 90 -3.40 -1.28 -27.63
CA VAL A 90 -3.78 -1.54 -26.23
C VAL A 90 -2.83 -2.54 -25.57
N PHE A 91 -2.80 -2.52 -24.24
CA PHE A 91 -2.08 -3.51 -23.46
C PHE A 91 -3.01 -4.65 -23.07
N TYR A 92 -2.61 -5.88 -23.41
CA TYR A 92 -3.31 -7.09 -22.99
C TYR A 92 -2.76 -7.59 -21.66
N LEU A 93 -3.66 -7.90 -20.74
CA LEU A 93 -3.30 -8.57 -19.50
C LEU A 93 -3.14 -10.06 -19.77
N ALA A 94 -1.92 -10.57 -19.57
CA ALA A 94 -1.62 -11.99 -19.62
C ALA A 94 -1.42 -12.52 -18.21
N GLU A 95 -1.93 -13.72 -17.94
CA GLU A 95 -1.64 -14.47 -16.71
C GLU A 95 -0.60 -15.55 -17.01
N LEU A 96 0.34 -15.76 -16.09
CA LEU A 96 1.24 -16.90 -16.18
C LEU A 96 0.45 -18.19 -15.91
N PRO A 97 0.46 -19.18 -16.81
CA PRO A 97 -0.29 -20.40 -16.61
C PRO A 97 0.23 -21.14 -15.37
N ARG A 98 -0.70 -21.62 -14.55
CA ARG A 98 -0.35 -22.43 -13.37
C ARG A 98 0.16 -23.80 -13.85
N PRO A 99 1.38 -24.20 -13.46
CA PRO A 99 1.98 -25.43 -13.97
C PRO A 99 1.26 -26.68 -13.44
N GLU A 100 1.18 -27.69 -14.30
CA GLU A 100 0.78 -29.04 -13.93
C GLU A 100 1.90 -29.75 -13.16
N ILE A 101 1.83 -29.72 -11.82
CA ILE A 101 2.81 -30.39 -10.97
C ILE A 101 2.34 -31.81 -10.64
N GLY A 102 2.55 -32.73 -11.59
CA GLY A 102 2.43 -34.16 -11.33
C GLY A 102 3.58 -34.68 -10.47
N LEU A 103 3.28 -35.47 -9.43
CA LEU A 103 4.27 -36.20 -8.63
C LEU A 103 4.50 -37.58 -9.23
N SER A 104 5.38 -37.67 -10.23
CA SER A 104 5.82 -38.96 -10.75
C SER A 104 6.64 -39.74 -9.70
N ALA A 105 6.74 -41.07 -9.85
CA ALA A 105 7.55 -41.90 -8.95
C ALA A 105 9.01 -41.41 -8.84
N GLN A 106 9.57 -40.86 -9.93
CA GLN A 106 10.89 -40.25 -9.97
C GLN A 106 10.96 -38.99 -9.07
N ARG A 107 9.97 -38.10 -9.18
CA ARG A 107 9.91 -36.88 -8.35
C ARG A 107 9.69 -37.20 -6.87
N ILE A 108 8.85 -38.19 -6.55
CA ILE A 108 8.66 -38.66 -5.16
C ILE A 108 9.98 -39.17 -4.58
N THR A 109 10.76 -39.91 -5.37
CA THR A 109 12.09 -40.39 -4.95
C THR A 109 13.05 -39.24 -4.68
N GLN A 110 13.04 -38.19 -5.52
CA GLN A 110 13.84 -36.98 -5.30
C GLN A 110 13.40 -36.21 -4.05
N VAL A 111 12.10 -36.06 -3.83
CA VAL A 111 11.55 -35.40 -2.63
C VAL A 111 11.99 -36.15 -1.37
N LYS A 112 11.87 -37.48 -1.35
CA LYS A 112 12.30 -38.29 -0.20
C LYS A 112 13.81 -38.23 0.07
N LYS A 113 14.65 -37.99 -0.95
CA LYS A 113 16.10 -37.76 -0.78
C LYS A 113 16.39 -36.43 -0.07
N ILE A 114 15.59 -35.39 -0.34
CA ILE A 114 15.77 -34.06 0.26
C ILE A 114 15.11 -34.01 1.65
N ALA A 115 13.90 -34.55 1.76
CA ALA A 115 13.08 -34.54 2.96
C ALA A 115 12.51 -35.95 3.22
N ALA A 116 13.26 -36.74 3.99
CA ALA A 116 12.94 -38.15 4.27
C ALA A 116 11.59 -38.36 4.98
N LYS A 117 11.10 -37.35 5.71
CA LYS A 117 9.83 -37.39 6.46
C LYS A 117 8.67 -36.66 5.75
N ALA A 118 8.85 -36.22 4.50
CA ALA A 118 7.81 -35.48 3.80
C ALA A 118 6.57 -36.36 3.53
N ASP A 119 5.39 -35.86 3.91
CA ASP A 119 4.12 -36.48 3.54
C ASP A 119 3.79 -36.16 2.08
N ILE A 120 3.90 -37.18 1.23
CA ILE A 120 3.61 -37.08 -0.20
C ILE A 120 2.12 -36.84 -0.45
N GLY A 121 1.23 -37.32 0.43
CA GLY A 121 -0.21 -37.10 0.34
C GLY A 121 -0.56 -35.63 0.54
N GLU A 122 -0.01 -35.01 1.58
CA GLU A 122 -0.18 -33.58 1.86
C GLU A 122 0.41 -32.72 0.73
N LEU A 123 1.61 -33.04 0.25
CA LEU A 123 2.25 -32.32 -0.85
C LEU A 123 1.44 -32.40 -2.16
N THR A 124 0.88 -33.57 -2.47
CA THR A 124 -0.01 -33.75 -3.62
C THR A 124 -1.26 -32.89 -3.50
N SER A 125 -1.85 -32.82 -2.30
CA SER A 125 -2.99 -31.96 -2.01
C SER A 125 -2.64 -30.49 -2.22
N ILE A 126 -1.50 -30.02 -1.68
CA ILE A 126 -1.02 -28.64 -1.86
C ILE A 126 -0.87 -28.29 -3.35
N PHE A 127 -0.22 -29.14 -4.16
CA PHE A 127 -0.05 -28.87 -5.58
C PHE A 127 -1.37 -28.89 -6.37
N ARG A 128 -2.32 -29.76 -6.00
CA ARG A 128 -3.67 -29.75 -6.60
C ARG A 128 -4.41 -28.45 -6.28
N ARG A 129 -4.36 -27.97 -5.04
CA ARG A 129 -4.98 -26.71 -4.63
C ARG A 129 -4.32 -25.51 -5.30
N TYR A 130 -2.99 -25.52 -5.45
CA TYR A 130 -2.26 -24.49 -6.20
C TYR A 130 -2.70 -24.43 -7.68
N LYS A 131 -2.81 -25.58 -8.34
CA LYS A 131 -3.34 -25.68 -9.72
C LYS A 131 -4.74 -25.08 -9.84
N LYS A 132 -5.61 -25.36 -8.88
CA LYS A 132 -6.98 -24.84 -8.85
C LYS A 132 -7.08 -23.34 -8.54
N GLY A 133 -5.96 -22.69 -8.19
CA GLY A 133 -5.96 -21.30 -7.77
C GLY A 133 -6.46 -21.07 -6.33
N GLU A 134 -6.67 -22.13 -5.55
CA GLU A 134 -7.10 -22.03 -4.14
C GLU A 134 -5.95 -21.54 -3.22
N ILE A 135 -4.71 -21.65 -3.70
CA ILE A 135 -3.51 -21.21 -2.99
C ILE A 135 -2.70 -20.29 -3.90
N GLU A 136 -2.29 -19.15 -3.35
CA GLU A 136 -1.35 -18.24 -4.00
C GLU A 136 0.09 -18.71 -3.86
N TYR A 137 0.94 -18.29 -4.81
CA TYR A 137 2.37 -18.60 -4.78
C TYR A 137 3.02 -18.17 -3.47
N MET A 138 2.69 -16.97 -2.95
CA MET A 138 3.24 -16.43 -1.70
C MET A 138 2.95 -17.33 -0.49
N THR A 139 1.76 -17.93 -0.44
CA THR A 139 1.33 -18.81 0.66
C THR A 139 2.11 -20.12 0.71
N ILE A 140 2.67 -20.59 -0.42
CA ILE A 140 3.51 -21.79 -0.46
C ILE A 140 4.85 -21.56 0.26
N PHE A 141 5.38 -20.34 0.24
CA PHE A 141 6.69 -20.02 0.83
C PHE A 141 6.64 -19.68 2.33
N LEU A 142 5.49 -19.22 2.84
CA LEU A 142 5.37 -18.68 4.20
C LEU A 142 5.02 -19.70 5.30
N ARG A 143 4.97 -21.00 4.98
CA ARG A 143 4.69 -22.07 5.96
C ARG A 143 5.92 -22.94 6.31
N GLN A 144 7.14 -22.38 6.19
CA GLN A 144 8.35 -23.00 6.76
C GLN A 144 8.58 -22.56 8.20
#